data_AF-A0Y3V3-F1
#
_entry.id   AF-A0Y3V3-F1
#
_cell.length_a   1.000
_cell.length_b   1.000
_cell.length_c   1.000
_cell.angle_alpha   90.00
_cell.angle_beta   90.00
_cell.angle_gamma   90.00
#
_symmetry.space_group_name_H-M   'P 1'
#
loop_
_entity.id
_entity.type
_entity.pdbx_description
1 polymer ?
#
loop_
_entity_poly.entity_id
_entity_poly.type
_entity_poly.pdbx_seq_one_letter_code
_entity_poly.pdbx_strand_id
1 'polypeptide(L)'
;MASDNIDLDELIGEEFLKTLDDKNIQLDTPDIPAWVVNDENHTTYKSWHAILELKKEKENRIKNYGRIGDRKTPKSLYVISKSEVAEKMEISSQSIFRTSKFSPSILKFFDEINFSLLELYEKEQIKQRNRQKNTGIRSRKKQAIVRSHQDIENELNQLKARTTKEVLDLAIDKMPLDYRLKLGL
;
A
#
# COMPACT_ATOMS: atom_id res chain seq x y z
N MET A 1 -31.18 -1.42 22.70
CA MET A 1 -30.23 -0.75 21.79
C MET A 1 -29.84 0.56 22.48
N ALA A 2 -28.76 0.54 23.25
CA ALA A 2 -28.27 1.76 23.91
C ALA A 2 -27.55 2.58 22.84
N SER A 3 -28.07 3.77 22.58
CA SER A 3 -27.43 4.79 21.77
C SER A 3 -26.28 5.38 22.56
N ASP A 4 -25.04 4.97 22.25
CA ASP A 4 -23.84 5.67 22.69
C ASP A 4 -23.84 7.05 22.03
N ASN A 5 -24.50 7.99 22.70
CA ASN A 5 -24.48 9.40 22.36
C ASN A 5 -23.14 9.93 22.88
N ILE A 6 -22.10 9.78 22.07
CA ILE A 6 -20.78 10.32 22.36
C ILE A 6 -20.91 11.84 22.31
N ASP A 7 -20.85 12.48 23.48
CA ASP A 7 -20.92 13.94 23.59
C ASP A 7 -19.75 14.56 22.84
N LEU A 8 -20.06 15.31 21.77
CA LEU A 8 -19.07 15.93 20.89
C LEU A 8 -18.15 16.89 21.65
N ASP A 9 -18.66 17.50 22.72
CA ASP A 9 -17.93 18.43 23.58
C ASP A 9 -16.86 17.72 24.42
N GLU A 10 -17.06 16.45 24.77
CA GLU A 10 -16.05 15.62 25.44
C GLU A 10 -14.89 15.26 24.47
N LEU A 11 -15.20 15.09 23.18
CA LEU A 11 -14.20 14.85 22.14
C LEU A 11 -13.36 16.08 21.76
N ILE A 12 -13.83 17.30 22.06
CA ILE A 12 -13.13 18.55 21.76
C ILE A 12 -12.54 19.18 23.05
N GLY A 13 -12.80 18.57 24.21
CA GLY A 13 -12.29 19.02 25.50
C GLY A 13 -10.76 19.08 25.55
N GLU A 14 -10.25 20.05 26.31
CA GLU A 14 -8.81 20.28 26.49
C GLU A 14 -8.07 19.06 27.03
N GLU A 15 -8.75 18.13 27.70
CA GLU A 15 -8.20 16.87 28.20
C GLU A 15 -7.94 15.86 27.07
N PHE A 16 -8.84 15.75 26.09
CA PHE A 16 -8.61 14.98 24.86
C PHE A 16 -7.47 15.59 24.03
N LEU A 17 -7.45 16.92 23.89
CA LEU A 17 -6.37 17.63 23.19
C LEU A 17 -5.01 17.49 23.89
N LYS A 18 -4.96 17.48 25.23
CA LYS A 18 -3.73 17.16 25.99
C LYS A 18 -3.29 15.71 25.77
N THR A 19 -4.21 14.76 25.68
CA THR A 19 -3.88 13.36 25.31
C THR A 19 -3.33 13.25 23.88
N LEU A 20 -3.71 14.14 22.97
CA LEU A 20 -3.11 14.23 21.63
C LEU A 20 -1.75 14.93 21.63
N ASP A 21 -1.51 15.87 22.53
CA ASP A 21 -0.21 16.54 22.73
C ASP A 21 0.79 15.62 23.46
N ASP A 22 0.28 14.72 24.31
CA ASP A 22 1.01 13.60 24.93
C ASP A 22 1.26 12.42 23.98
N LYS A 23 0.79 12.50 22.73
CA LYS A 23 1.56 11.96 21.59
C LYS A 23 2.74 12.88 21.31
N ASN A 24 3.48 13.20 22.37
CA ASN A 24 4.89 13.42 22.35
C ASN A 24 5.42 12.40 21.35
N ILE A 25 5.91 12.94 20.24
CA ILE A 25 6.58 12.23 19.18
C ILE A 25 7.42 11.19 19.89
N GLN A 26 6.95 9.94 19.93
CA GLN A 26 7.84 8.83 20.20
C GLN A 26 8.72 8.90 18.96
N LEU A 27 9.81 9.67 19.07
CA LEU A 27 11.04 9.34 18.42
C LEU A 27 11.14 7.86 18.75
N ASP A 28 10.80 7.01 17.78
CA ASP A 28 11.18 5.61 17.79
C ASP A 28 12.68 5.66 18.01
N THR A 29 13.12 5.76 19.27
CA THR A 29 14.52 5.71 19.64
C THR A 29 14.82 4.27 19.35
N PRO A 30 15.45 3.99 18.21
CA PRO A 30 15.64 2.61 17.82
C PRO A 30 16.46 1.98 18.93
N ASP A 31 16.06 0.79 19.36
CA ASP A 31 16.77 0.05 20.41
C ASP A 31 18.27 0.13 20.12
N ILE A 32 19.00 0.79 21.01
CA ILE A 32 20.42 1.01 20.83
C ILE A 32 21.07 -0.37 20.88
N PRO A 33 21.71 -0.83 19.79
CA PRO A 33 22.30 -2.15 19.77
C PRO A 33 23.39 -2.27 20.85
N ALA A 34 23.53 -3.44 21.48
CA ALA A 34 24.48 -3.65 22.58
C ALA A 34 25.97 -3.37 22.23
N TRP A 35 26.30 -3.27 20.94
CA TRP A 35 27.64 -2.92 20.45
C TRP A 35 27.88 -1.40 20.30
N VAL A 36 26.84 -0.58 20.47
CA VAL A 36 26.93 0.88 20.42
C VAL A 36 27.24 1.40 21.83
N VAL A 37 28.35 2.11 21.96
CA VAL A 37 28.68 2.87 23.18
C VAL A 37 27.78 4.10 23.25
N ASN A 38 27.14 4.35 24.39
CA ASN A 38 26.23 5.50 24.64
C ASN A 38 26.95 6.86 24.76
N ASP A 39 28.11 7.00 24.14
CA ASP A 39 28.84 8.26 24.05
C ASP A 39 28.59 8.88 22.67
N GLU A 40 28.01 10.08 22.64
CA GLU A 40 27.68 10.80 21.39
C GLU A 40 28.91 11.06 20.50
N ASN A 41 30.08 11.18 21.12
CA ASN A 41 31.34 11.38 20.41
C ASN A 41 31.96 10.10 19.86
N HIS A 42 31.52 8.93 20.33
CA HIS A 42 32.10 7.66 19.93
C HIS A 42 31.68 7.31 18.50
N THR A 43 32.64 6.77 17.74
CA THR A 43 32.45 6.47 16.31
C THR A 43 31.33 5.46 16.07
N THR A 44 31.06 4.55 17.01
CA THR A 44 29.94 3.60 16.90
C THR A 44 28.58 4.29 16.94
N TYR A 45 28.39 5.23 17.88
CA TYR A 45 27.14 5.95 18.05
C TYR A 45 26.85 6.79 16.82
N LYS A 46 27.85 7.58 16.40
CA LYS A 46 27.75 8.39 15.17
C LYS A 46 27.46 7.54 13.94
N SER A 47 28.13 6.39 13.79
CA SER A 47 27.92 5.51 12.62
C SER A 47 26.52 4.92 12.61
N TRP A 48 26.04 4.46 13.75
CA TRP A 48 24.69 3.94 13.90
C TRP A 48 23.63 5.01 13.59
N HIS A 49 23.80 6.21 14.14
CA HIS A 49 22.92 7.34 13.88
C HIS A 49 22.90 7.74 12.40
N ALA A 50 24.08 7.88 11.78
CA ALA A 50 24.20 8.22 10.37
C ALA A 50 23.51 7.19 9.45
N ILE A 51 23.65 5.90 9.75
CA ILE A 51 22.97 4.83 8.99
C ILE A 51 21.45 4.95 9.14
N LEU A 52 20.93 5.27 10.32
CA LEU A 52 19.50 5.43 10.56
C LEU A 52 18.92 6.65 9.86
N GLU A 53 19.63 7.77 9.85
CA GLU A 53 19.21 8.94 9.08
C GLU A 53 19.17 8.63 7.58
N LEU A 54 20.22 8.00 7.05
CA LEU A 54 20.27 7.57 5.65
C LEU A 54 19.13 6.58 5.33
N LYS A 55 18.80 5.68 6.27
CA LYS A 55 17.64 4.79 6.13
C LYS A 55 16.35 5.59 5.95
N LYS A 56 16.07 6.56 6.83
CA LYS A 56 14.87 7.42 6.74
C LYS A 56 14.83 8.20 5.41
N GLU A 57 15.96 8.75 4.98
CA GLU A 57 16.06 9.45 3.69
C GLU A 57 15.71 8.52 2.52
N LYS A 58 16.25 7.29 2.49
CA LYS A 58 16.00 6.31 1.43
C LYS A 58 14.56 5.82 1.46
N GLU A 59 13.98 5.57 2.63
CA GLU A 59 12.56 5.21 2.77
C GLU A 59 11.64 6.28 2.17
N ASN A 60 11.92 7.56 2.46
CA ASN A 60 11.17 8.67 1.89
C ASN A 60 11.35 8.75 0.36
N ARG A 61 12.57 8.54 -0.14
CA ARG A 61 12.84 8.48 -1.59
C ARG A 61 12.11 7.32 -2.28
N ILE A 62 12.06 6.15 -1.65
CA ILE A 62 11.32 4.98 -2.16
C ILE A 62 9.83 5.31 -2.25
N LYS A 63 9.23 5.87 -1.20
CA LYS A 63 7.82 6.28 -1.16
C LYS A 63 7.50 7.32 -2.25
N ASN A 64 8.39 8.28 -2.46
CA ASN A 64 8.17 9.40 -3.38
C ASN A 64 8.54 9.09 -4.84
N TYR A 65 9.18 7.95 -5.14
CA TYR A 65 9.65 7.65 -6.50
C TYR A 65 8.50 7.55 -7.51
N GLY A 66 7.36 6.98 -7.11
CA GLY A 66 6.11 6.98 -7.88
C GLY A 66 6.15 6.27 -9.25
N ARG A 67 7.28 5.66 -9.63
CA ARG A 67 7.48 5.01 -10.93
C ARG A 67 7.83 3.53 -10.75
N ILE A 68 7.52 2.75 -11.79
CA ILE A 68 7.97 1.36 -11.85
C ILE A 68 9.46 1.37 -12.20
N GLY A 69 10.24 0.59 -11.46
CA GLY A 69 11.66 0.47 -11.66
C GLY A 69 11.99 -0.37 -12.90
N ASP A 70 12.80 0.22 -13.77
CA ASP A 70 13.42 -0.42 -14.92
C ASP A 70 14.86 -0.87 -14.62
N ARG A 71 15.50 -1.60 -15.55
CA ARG A 71 16.92 -1.97 -15.46
C ARG A 71 17.87 -0.77 -15.27
N LYS A 72 17.44 0.42 -15.67
CA LYS A 72 18.21 1.68 -15.56
C LYS A 72 18.00 2.41 -14.24
N THR A 73 17.14 1.92 -13.33
CA THR A 73 16.95 2.61 -12.06
C THR A 73 18.22 2.58 -11.22
N PRO A 74 18.66 3.74 -10.72
CA PRO A 74 19.89 3.79 -9.95
C PRO A 74 19.69 3.09 -8.60
N LYS A 75 20.64 2.23 -8.23
CA LYS A 75 20.65 1.56 -6.92
C LYS A 75 20.73 2.54 -5.75
N SER A 76 21.24 3.76 -5.98
CA SER A 76 21.31 4.83 -4.99
C SER A 76 19.93 5.29 -4.49
N LEU A 77 18.84 4.87 -5.14
CA LEU A 77 17.49 5.14 -4.66
C LEU A 77 17.14 4.36 -3.40
N TYR A 78 17.56 3.10 -3.30
CA TYR A 78 17.14 2.19 -2.22
C TYR A 78 18.33 1.56 -1.46
N VAL A 79 19.53 1.55 -2.03
CA VAL A 79 20.74 1.05 -1.37
C VAL A 79 21.49 2.23 -0.75
N ILE A 80 21.93 2.04 0.50
CA ILE A 80 22.90 2.90 1.16
C ILE A 80 24.29 2.41 0.80
N SER A 81 25.18 3.32 0.40
CA SER A 81 26.58 3.00 0.11
C SER A 81 27.48 3.29 1.31
N LYS A 82 28.60 2.56 1.41
CA LYS A 82 29.61 2.78 2.48
C LYS A 82 30.26 4.16 2.39
N SER A 83 30.33 4.73 1.18
CA SER A 83 30.80 6.10 0.93
C SER A 83 29.81 7.14 1.46
N GLU A 84 28.51 6.96 1.24
CA GLU A 84 27.49 7.89 1.80
C GLU A 84 27.56 7.94 3.34
N VAL A 85 27.75 6.80 4.00
CA VAL A 85 27.93 6.76 5.47
C VAL A 85 29.21 7.48 5.89
N ALA A 86 30.30 7.28 5.15
CA ALA A 86 31.59 7.91 5.41
C ALA A 86 31.56 9.43 5.22
N GLU A 87 30.92 9.91 4.15
CA GLU A 87 30.72 11.34 3.88
C GLU A 87 29.94 12.02 5.01
N LYS A 88 28.88 11.37 5.50
CA LYS A 88 28.06 11.91 6.59
C LYS A 88 28.79 11.97 7.94
N MET A 89 29.83 11.16 8.09
CA MET A 89 30.65 11.05 9.30
C MET A 89 31.96 11.85 9.24
N GLU A 90 32.32 12.35 8.05
CA GLU A 90 33.64 12.94 7.75
C GLU A 90 34.83 12.00 8.08
N ILE A 91 34.58 10.69 8.08
CA ILE A 91 35.58 9.66 8.43
C ILE A 91 35.70 8.67 7.27
N SER A 92 36.91 8.19 7.00
CA SER A 92 37.15 7.18 5.97
C SER A 92 36.32 5.91 6.19
N SER A 93 35.66 5.43 5.13
CA SER A 93 34.87 4.20 5.14
C SER A 93 35.66 2.97 5.63
N GLN A 94 36.96 2.92 5.31
CA GLN A 94 37.86 1.86 5.77
C GLN A 94 37.96 1.83 7.30
N SER A 95 37.96 3.00 7.94
CA SER A 95 38.05 3.13 9.39
C SER A 95 36.81 2.59 10.11
N ILE A 96 35.64 2.76 9.49
CA ILE A 96 34.34 2.40 10.06
C ILE A 96 34.06 0.90 9.87
N PHE A 97 34.32 0.38 8.66
CA PHE A 97 33.84 -0.93 8.24
C PHE A 97 34.92 -2.02 8.19
N ARG A 98 36.22 -1.70 8.33
CA ARG A 98 37.29 -2.71 8.22
C ARG A 98 38.28 -2.75 9.39
N THR A 99 38.74 -1.61 9.90
CA THR A 99 39.89 -1.58 10.81
C THR A 99 39.53 -1.62 12.29
N SER A 100 38.31 -1.24 12.66
CA SER A 100 37.90 -1.13 14.06
C SER A 100 37.39 -2.46 14.63
N LYS A 101 37.50 -2.64 15.95
CA LYS A 101 36.97 -3.84 16.64
C LYS A 101 35.46 -4.01 16.47
N PHE A 102 34.73 -2.92 16.28
CA PHE A 102 33.28 -2.89 16.08
C PHE A 102 32.86 -3.04 14.60
N SER A 103 33.82 -3.04 13.66
CA SER A 103 33.56 -3.12 12.21
C SER A 103 32.64 -4.29 11.82
N PRO A 104 32.81 -5.53 12.34
CA PRO A 104 31.94 -6.64 11.96
C PRO A 104 30.47 -6.42 12.39
N SER A 105 30.25 -5.83 13.56
CA SER A 105 28.91 -5.56 14.09
C SER A 105 28.20 -4.47 13.28
N ILE A 106 28.91 -3.38 12.93
CA ILE A 106 28.38 -2.32 12.05
C ILE A 106 28.05 -2.88 10.67
N LEU A 107 28.93 -3.72 10.11
CA LEU A 107 28.73 -4.26 8.77
C LEU A 107 27.47 -5.13 8.70
N LYS A 108 27.24 -5.99 9.70
CA LYS A 108 26.00 -6.78 9.81
C LYS A 108 24.77 -5.89 9.86
N PHE A 109 24.76 -4.90 10.74
CA PHE A 109 23.65 -3.95 10.85
C PHE A 109 23.39 -3.16 9.55
N PHE A 110 24.46 -2.75 8.88
CA PHE A 110 24.38 -2.07 7.58
C PHE A 110 23.79 -2.96 6.49
N ASP A 111 24.18 -4.23 6.44
CA ASP A 111 23.65 -5.20 5.47
C ASP A 111 22.17 -5.52 5.77
N GLU A 112 21.79 -5.67 7.05
CA GLU A 112 20.40 -5.85 7.48
C GLU A 112 19.51 -4.68 7.07
N ILE A 113 19.98 -3.45 7.23
CA ILE A 113 19.24 -2.26 6.81
C ILE A 113 19.09 -2.19 5.29
N ASN A 114 20.15 -2.47 4.53
CA ASN A 114 20.07 -2.50 3.08
C ASN A 114 19.11 -3.59 2.59
N PHE A 115 19.08 -4.75 3.26
CA PHE A 115 18.11 -5.80 2.97
C PHE A 115 16.68 -5.34 3.25
N SER A 116 16.43 -4.69 4.39
CA SER A 116 15.13 -4.11 4.72
C SER A 116 14.67 -3.06 3.70
N LEU A 117 15.57 -2.17 3.26
CA LEU A 117 15.27 -1.16 2.24
C LEU A 117 14.96 -1.79 0.87
N LEU A 118 15.66 -2.88 0.51
CA LEU A 118 15.38 -3.64 -0.70
C LEU A 118 13.96 -4.22 -0.66
N GLU A 119 13.58 -4.87 0.45
CA GLU A 119 12.22 -5.40 0.60
C GLU A 119 11.15 -4.31 0.49
N LEU A 120 11.38 -3.15 1.13
CA LEU A 120 10.46 -2.01 1.06
C LEU A 120 10.31 -1.51 -0.38
N TYR A 121 11.42 -1.40 -1.10
CA TYR A 121 11.41 -1.02 -2.51
C TYR A 121 10.64 -2.04 -3.35
N GLU A 122 10.87 -3.34 -3.20
CA GLU A 122 10.14 -4.37 -3.93
C GLU A 122 8.63 -4.35 -3.64
N LYS A 123 8.24 -4.16 -2.36
CA LYS A 123 6.84 -4.01 -1.96
C LYS A 123 6.20 -2.80 -2.63
N GLU A 124 6.87 -1.63 -2.64
CA GLU A 124 6.38 -0.45 -3.36
C GLU A 124 6.28 -0.69 -4.88
N GLN A 125 7.26 -1.38 -5.48
CA GLN A 125 7.24 -1.70 -6.90
C GLN A 125 6.04 -2.58 -7.30
N ILE A 126 5.68 -3.56 -6.47
CA ILE A 126 4.50 -4.39 -6.68
C ILE A 126 3.23 -3.52 -6.62
N LYS A 127 3.13 -2.61 -5.64
CA LYS A 127 2.00 -1.67 -5.54
C LYS A 127 1.91 -0.78 -6.78
N GLN A 128 3.02 -0.21 -7.24
CA GLN A 128 3.05 0.66 -8.43
C GLN A 128 2.64 -0.10 -9.69
N ARG A 129 3.13 -1.34 -9.87
CA ARG A 129 2.68 -2.22 -10.97
C ARG A 129 1.19 -2.44 -10.94
N ASN A 130 0.61 -2.71 -9.77
CA ASN A 130 -0.83 -2.92 -9.65
C ASN A 130 -1.64 -1.64 -9.90
N ARG A 131 -1.14 -0.46 -9.52
CA ARG A 131 -1.77 0.84 -9.82
C ARG A 131 -1.76 1.15 -11.32
N GLN A 132 -0.67 0.84 -12.01
CA GLN A 132 -0.52 1.15 -13.45
C GLN A 132 -1.16 0.10 -14.36
N LYS A 133 -1.58 -1.06 -13.83
CA LYS A 133 -2.35 -2.03 -14.60
C LYS A 133 -3.66 -1.38 -15.06
N ASN A 134 -3.76 -1.20 -16.37
CA ASN A 134 -4.99 -0.73 -16.99
C ASN A 134 -6.09 -1.75 -16.66
N THR A 135 -7.08 -1.34 -15.86
CA THR A 135 -8.13 -2.22 -15.33
C THR A 135 -9.48 -1.77 -15.89
N GLY A 136 -10.43 -2.71 -15.98
CA GLY A 136 -11.80 -2.44 -16.42
C GLY A 136 -11.97 -2.48 -17.94
N ILE A 137 -13.05 -1.85 -18.42
CA ILE A 137 -13.49 -1.92 -19.82
C ILE A 137 -12.43 -1.36 -20.78
N ARG A 138 -11.67 -0.34 -20.35
CA ARG A 138 -10.60 0.29 -21.17
C ARG A 138 -9.44 -0.65 -21.48
N SER A 139 -9.20 -1.68 -20.67
CA SER A 139 -8.18 -2.69 -20.95
C SER A 139 -8.65 -3.73 -21.97
N ARG A 140 -9.96 -3.87 -22.18
CA ARG A 140 -10.52 -4.91 -23.05
C ARG A 140 -10.50 -4.43 -24.50
N LYS A 141 -10.32 -5.38 -25.43
CA LYS A 141 -10.43 -5.10 -26.87
C LYS A 141 -11.89 -4.74 -27.21
N LYS A 142 -12.09 -3.75 -28.08
CA LYS A 142 -13.43 -3.30 -28.54
C LYS A 142 -14.33 -4.48 -28.92
N GLN A 143 -13.82 -5.44 -29.68
CA GLN A 143 -14.59 -6.61 -30.11
C GLN A 143 -15.11 -7.46 -28.95
N ALA A 144 -14.32 -7.64 -27.89
CA ALA A 144 -14.76 -8.39 -26.71
C ALA A 144 -15.88 -7.66 -25.96
N ILE A 145 -15.81 -6.33 -25.90
CA ILE A 145 -16.83 -5.48 -25.27
C ILE A 145 -18.15 -5.57 -26.06
N VAL A 146 -18.07 -5.40 -27.38
CA VAL A 146 -19.23 -5.47 -28.27
C VAL A 146 -19.92 -6.82 -28.16
N ARG A 147 -19.16 -7.93 -28.19
CA ARG A 147 -19.72 -9.28 -28.01
C ARG A 147 -20.43 -9.43 -26.67
N SER A 148 -19.77 -9.05 -25.58
CA SER A 148 -20.41 -9.13 -24.25
C SER A 148 -21.69 -8.31 -24.15
N HIS A 149 -21.78 -7.17 -24.82
CA HIS A 149 -23.00 -6.36 -24.84
C HIS A 149 -24.12 -7.05 -25.63
N GLN A 150 -23.80 -7.58 -26.80
CA GLN A 150 -24.76 -8.34 -27.62
C GLN A 150 -25.28 -9.57 -26.88
N ASP A 151 -24.41 -10.29 -26.17
CA ASP A 151 -24.79 -11.45 -25.37
C ASP A 151 -25.76 -11.04 -24.25
N ILE A 152 -25.46 -9.97 -23.52
CA ILE A 152 -26.33 -9.41 -22.47
C ILE A 152 -27.67 -8.97 -23.04
N GLU A 153 -27.70 -8.27 -24.19
CA GLU A 153 -28.94 -7.84 -24.83
C GLU A 153 -29.80 -9.03 -25.26
N ASN A 154 -29.18 -10.08 -25.79
CA ASN A 154 -29.87 -11.30 -26.19
C ASN A 154 -30.47 -12.02 -24.98
N GLU A 155 -29.71 -12.18 -23.90
CA GLU A 155 -30.21 -12.77 -22.64
C GLU A 155 -31.36 -11.96 -22.05
N LEU A 156 -31.24 -10.62 -22.05
CA LEU A 156 -32.27 -9.72 -21.54
C LEU A 156 -33.56 -9.84 -22.37
N ASN A 157 -33.43 -9.90 -23.70
CA ASN A 157 -34.58 -10.08 -24.59
C ASN A 157 -35.25 -11.44 -24.41
N GLN A 158 -34.48 -12.51 -24.21
CA GLN A 158 -35.02 -13.83 -23.91
C GLN A 158 -35.75 -13.86 -22.57
N LEU A 159 -35.19 -13.23 -21.53
CA LEU A 159 -35.84 -13.12 -20.23
C LEU A 159 -37.14 -12.33 -20.32
N LYS A 160 -37.13 -11.18 -21.00
CA LYS A 160 -38.35 -10.40 -21.26
C LYS A 160 -39.43 -11.23 -21.94
N ALA A 161 -39.08 -11.96 -23.01
CA ALA A 161 -40.03 -12.79 -23.74
C ALA A 161 -40.64 -13.89 -22.86
N ARG A 162 -39.81 -14.56 -22.03
CA ARG A 162 -40.29 -15.57 -21.07
C ARG A 162 -41.22 -14.96 -20.04
N THR A 163 -40.82 -13.86 -19.40
CA THR A 163 -41.65 -13.18 -18.41
C THR A 163 -42.97 -12.70 -19.01
N THR A 164 -42.97 -12.13 -20.22
CA THR A 164 -44.22 -11.73 -20.89
C THR A 164 -45.13 -12.91 -21.17
N LYS A 165 -44.56 -14.04 -21.57
CA LYS A 165 -45.33 -15.26 -21.81
C LYS A 165 -45.93 -15.79 -20.50
N GLU A 166 -45.13 -15.89 -19.45
CA GLU A 166 -45.59 -16.34 -18.12
C GLU A 166 -46.70 -15.44 -17.57
N VAL A 167 -46.57 -14.12 -17.74
CA VAL A 167 -47.62 -13.16 -17.33
C VAL A 167 -48.89 -13.35 -18.14
N LEU A 168 -48.79 -13.56 -19.46
CA LEU A 168 -49.96 -13.82 -20.31
C LEU A 168 -50.63 -15.15 -19.97
N ASP A 169 -49.85 -16.22 -19.79
CA ASP A 169 -50.35 -17.54 -19.40
C ASP A 169 -51.09 -17.46 -18.06
N LEU A 170 -50.51 -16.78 -17.06
CA LEU A 170 -51.18 -16.53 -15.77
C LEU A 170 -52.45 -15.68 -15.90
N ALA A 171 -52.48 -14.72 -16.81
CA ALA A 171 -53.66 -13.90 -17.06
C ALA A 171 -54.78 -14.72 -17.72
N ILE A 172 -54.44 -15.63 -18.64
CA ILE A 172 -55.38 -16.57 -19.27
C ILE A 172 -55.92 -17.57 -18.24
N ASP A 173 -55.07 -18.11 -17.38
CA ASP A 173 -55.47 -19.05 -16.32
C ASP A 173 -56.43 -18.44 -15.30
N LYS A 174 -56.26 -17.15 -15.02
CA LYS A 174 -57.14 -16.39 -14.11
C LYS A 174 -58.38 -15.81 -14.80
N MET A 175 -58.50 -15.96 -16.12
CA MET A 175 -59.63 -15.41 -16.89
C MET A 175 -60.88 -16.28 -16.70
N PRO A 176 -62.08 -15.67 -16.50
CA PRO A 176 -63.33 -16.43 -16.42
C PRO A 176 -63.61 -17.22 -17.71
N LEU A 177 -64.24 -18.40 -17.56
CA LEU A 177 -64.46 -19.37 -18.65
C LEU A 177 -65.19 -18.78 -19.87
N ASP A 178 -66.18 -17.91 -19.63
CA ASP A 178 -66.97 -17.24 -20.68
C ASP A 178 -66.12 -16.39 -21.62
N TYR A 179 -65.07 -15.74 -21.10
CA TYR A 179 -64.17 -14.92 -21.90
C TYR A 179 -63.16 -15.78 -22.67
N ARG A 180 -62.69 -16.88 -22.10
CA ARG A 180 -61.82 -17.85 -22.79
C ARG A 180 -62.51 -18.46 -24.01
N LEU A 181 -63.75 -18.93 -23.82
CA LEU A 181 -64.59 -19.48 -24.90
C LEU A 181 -64.84 -18.45 -26.02
N LYS A 182 -65.05 -17.17 -25.67
CA LYS A 182 -65.19 -16.08 -26.67
C LYS A 182 -63.91 -15.79 -27.45
N LEU A 183 -62.74 -15.96 -26.84
CA LEU A 183 -61.44 -15.74 -27.47
C LEU A 183 -60.94 -16.96 -28.26
N GLY A 184 -61.65 -18.09 -28.18
CA GLY A 184 -61.22 -19.35 -28.81
C GLY A 184 -59.99 -19.98 -28.14
N LEU A 185 -59.81 -19.72 -26.84
CA LEU A 185 -58.69 -20.16 -25.99
C LEU A 185 -59.13 -21.16 -24.90
#